data_AF-A0A316ETG5-F1
#
_entry.id   AF-A0A316ETG5-F1
#
_cell.length_a   1.000
_cell.length_b   1.000
_cell.length_c   1.000
_cell.angle_alpha   90.00
_cell.angle_beta   90.00
_cell.angle_gamma   90.00
#
_symmetry.space_group_name_H-M   'P 1'
#
loop_
_entity.id
_entity.type
_entity.pdbx_description
1 polymer ?
#
loop_
_entity_poly.entity_id
_entity_poly.type
_entity_poly.pdbx_seq_one_letter_code
_entity_poly.pdbx_strand_id
1 'polypeptide(L)'
;MPIDNEPVYRSSVDNYDLSDIDGIEADIAAMEEFAAGLKADLEQNYVPHADLVAEKMLAAPLTAGEFYEFDQFLFTHTQVQDATFRNVDNYVDGTYQFATSAEQISAKYRGSDAFSRAKLSDVDAAFRASGGPNGS
;
A
#
# COMPACT_ATOMS: atom_id res chain seq x y z
N MET A 1 -29.01 -48.17 -12.57
CA MET A 1 -29.55 -47.47 -11.39
C MET A 1 -28.69 -46.23 -11.19
N PRO A 2 -29.27 -45.02 -11.20
CA PRO A 2 -28.53 -43.78 -11.00
C PRO A 2 -28.16 -43.62 -9.52
N ILE A 3 -27.00 -43.04 -9.25
CA ILE A 3 -26.59 -42.59 -7.93
C ILE A 3 -27.13 -41.16 -7.78
N ASP A 4 -28.18 -41.03 -6.98
CA ASP A 4 -28.70 -39.75 -6.51
C ASP A 4 -27.76 -39.20 -5.42
N ASN A 5 -27.59 -37.87 -5.36
CA ASN A 5 -26.80 -37.07 -4.37
C ASN A 5 -25.35 -36.64 -4.69
N GLU A 6 -24.99 -36.35 -5.94
CA GLU A 6 -23.89 -35.40 -6.16
C GLU A 6 -24.36 -33.98 -5.78
N PRO A 7 -23.68 -33.25 -4.87
CA PRO A 7 -24.01 -31.85 -4.63
C PRO A 7 -23.79 -31.10 -5.95
N VAL A 8 -24.84 -30.46 -6.46
CA VAL A 8 -24.70 -29.50 -7.56
C VAL A 8 -23.69 -28.47 -7.08
N TYR A 9 -22.48 -28.46 -7.65
CA TYR A 9 -21.47 -27.47 -7.38
C TYR A 9 -21.98 -26.15 -7.95
N ARG A 10 -22.85 -25.48 -7.20
CA ARG A 10 -23.24 -24.10 -7.48
C ARG A 10 -21.97 -23.29 -7.30
N SER A 11 -21.53 -22.71 -8.41
CA SER A 11 -20.51 -21.67 -8.46
C SER A 11 -20.64 -20.78 -7.22
N SER A 12 -19.57 -20.63 -6.43
CA SER A 12 -19.55 -19.87 -5.17
C SER A 12 -19.74 -18.36 -5.34
N VAL A 13 -20.18 -17.93 -6.53
CA VAL A 13 -20.39 -16.53 -6.91
C VAL A 13 -21.79 -16.05 -6.49
N ASP A 14 -22.73 -16.96 -6.21
CA ASP A 14 -24.11 -16.63 -5.83
C ASP A 14 -24.25 -16.02 -4.41
N ASN A 15 -23.19 -16.05 -3.59
CA ASN A 15 -23.24 -15.64 -2.19
C ASN A 15 -22.25 -14.53 -1.82
N TYR A 16 -21.80 -13.75 -2.81
CA TYR A 16 -21.14 -12.48 -2.54
C TYR A 16 -22.23 -11.42 -2.36
N ASP A 17 -22.28 -10.82 -1.18
CA ASP A 17 -22.99 -9.57 -0.99
C ASP A 17 -22.30 -8.51 -1.85
N LEU A 18 -22.92 -8.16 -2.98
CA LEU A 18 -22.35 -7.19 -3.91
C LEU A 18 -22.36 -5.77 -3.32
N SER A 19 -23.00 -5.55 -2.16
CA SER A 19 -22.89 -4.28 -1.43
C SER A 19 -21.52 -4.10 -0.75
N ASP A 20 -20.77 -5.18 -0.51
CA ASP A 20 -19.36 -5.10 -0.07
C ASP A 20 -18.43 -4.56 -1.17
N ILE A 21 -18.82 -4.65 -2.46
CA ILE A 21 -18.01 -4.13 -3.56
C ILE A 21 -17.94 -2.60 -3.53
N ASP A 22 -19.02 -1.94 -3.12
CA ASP A 22 -19.06 -0.48 -2.96
C ASP A 22 -18.16 -0.01 -1.79
N GLY A 23 -18.10 -0.83 -0.72
CA GLY A 23 -17.16 -0.63 0.40
C GLY A 23 -15.69 -0.81 -0.02
N ILE A 24 -15.40 -1.83 -0.83
CA ILE A 24 -14.05 -2.08 -1.36
C ILE A 24 -13.60 -0.91 -2.27
N GLU A 25 -14.47 -0.37 -3.13
CA GLU A 25 -14.15 0.76 -4.00
C GLU A 25 -13.87 2.04 -3.18
N ALA A 26 -14.66 2.31 -2.14
CA ALA A 26 -14.43 3.42 -1.20
C ALA A 26 -13.11 3.28 -0.43
N ASP A 27 -12.78 2.08 0.04
CA ASP A 27 -11.53 1.81 0.77
C ASP A 27 -10.28 1.89 -0.15
N ILE A 28 -10.40 1.50 -1.42
CA ILE A 28 -9.32 1.65 -2.41
C ILE A 28 -9.04 3.13 -2.70
N ALA A 29 -10.07 3.94 -2.87
CA ALA A 29 -9.92 5.38 -3.07
C ALA A 29 -9.22 6.04 -1.86
N ALA A 30 -9.61 5.66 -0.65
CA ALA A 30 -8.95 6.13 0.57
C ALA A 30 -7.47 5.67 0.65
N MET A 31 -7.18 4.43 0.25
CA MET A 31 -5.81 3.91 0.21
C MET A 31 -4.93 4.64 -0.83
N GLU A 32 -5.49 5.03 -1.98
CA GLU A 32 -4.81 5.84 -2.99
C GLU A 32 -4.53 7.26 -2.49
N GLU A 33 -5.52 7.92 -1.90
CA GLU A 33 -5.36 9.27 -1.34
C GLU A 33 -4.29 9.27 -0.24
N PHE A 34 -4.33 8.28 0.65
CA PHE A 34 -3.33 8.12 1.69
C PHE A 34 -1.92 7.90 1.12
N ALA A 35 -1.77 7.00 0.16
CA ALA A 35 -0.48 6.73 -0.47
C ALA A 35 0.09 7.94 -1.22
N ALA A 36 -0.76 8.66 -1.95
CA ALA A 36 -0.40 9.89 -2.65
C ALA A 36 0.01 11.00 -1.67
N GLY A 37 -0.75 11.18 -0.58
CA GLY A 37 -0.44 12.15 0.47
C GLY A 37 0.91 11.85 1.14
N LEU A 38 1.18 10.58 1.44
CA LEU A 38 2.42 10.14 2.07
C LEU A 38 3.65 10.38 1.18
N LYS A 39 3.53 10.07 -0.12
CA LYS A 39 4.59 10.35 -1.10
C LYS A 39 4.81 11.85 -1.29
N ALA A 40 3.72 12.62 -1.40
CA ALA A 40 3.79 14.06 -1.56
C ALA A 40 4.43 14.75 -0.35
N ASP A 41 4.14 14.28 0.87
CA ASP A 41 4.76 14.76 2.10
C ASP A 41 6.26 14.51 2.11
N LEU A 42 6.70 13.29 1.75
CA LEU A 42 8.13 12.98 1.62
C LEU A 42 8.82 13.87 0.58
N GLU A 43 8.25 14.01 -0.61
CA GLU A 43 8.82 14.80 -1.70
C GLU A 43 8.92 16.29 -1.37
N GLN A 44 7.96 16.83 -0.61
CA GLN A 44 7.90 18.26 -0.27
C GLN A 44 8.69 18.61 0.99
N ASN A 45 8.68 17.74 2.00
CA ASN A 45 9.20 18.06 3.33
C ASN A 45 10.50 17.33 3.68
N TYR A 46 10.66 16.07 3.27
CA TYR A 46 11.84 15.28 3.65
C TYR A 46 12.94 15.33 2.60
N VAL A 47 12.64 14.95 1.35
CA VAL A 47 13.62 14.82 0.26
C VAL A 47 14.46 16.09 0.06
N PRO A 48 13.90 17.32 0.10
CA PRO A 48 14.69 18.55 -0.07
C PRO A 48 15.70 18.81 1.06
N HIS A 49 15.54 18.10 2.19
CA HIS A 49 16.36 18.25 3.39
C HIS A 49 17.15 16.98 3.74
N ALA A 50 17.03 15.90 2.95
CA ALA A 50 17.65 14.61 3.24
C ALA A 50 19.17 14.72 3.38
N ASP A 51 19.84 15.43 2.46
CA ASP A 51 21.29 15.67 2.53
C ASP A 51 21.69 16.44 3.78
N LEU A 52 20.91 17.46 4.15
CA LEU A 52 21.16 18.25 5.35
C LEU A 52 20.96 17.41 6.62
N VAL A 53 19.90 16.59 6.66
CA VAL A 53 19.67 15.65 7.77
C VAL A 53 20.83 14.67 7.88
N ALA A 54 21.26 14.06 6.78
CA ALA A 54 22.41 13.15 6.77
C ALA A 54 23.69 13.85 7.23
N GLU A 55 23.97 15.06 6.73
CA GLU A 55 25.13 15.86 7.13
C GLU A 55 25.14 16.14 8.64
N LYS A 56 24.00 16.56 9.20
CA LYS A 56 23.89 16.86 10.63
C LYS A 56 23.93 15.59 11.48
N MET A 57 23.25 14.54 11.03
CA MET A 57 23.22 13.27 11.75
C MET A 57 24.57 12.58 11.75
N LEU A 58 25.39 12.70 10.70
CA LEU A 58 26.69 12.05 10.58
C LEU A 58 27.88 12.99 10.85
N ALA A 59 27.61 14.17 11.41
CA ALA A 59 28.66 15.12 11.77
C ALA A 59 29.66 14.48 12.74
N ALA A 60 30.95 14.63 12.45
CA ALA A 60 32.00 14.11 13.31
C ALA A 60 31.90 14.78 14.71
N PRO A 61 31.96 14.00 15.80
CA PRO A 61 31.92 14.56 17.13
C PRO A 61 33.19 15.38 17.43
N LEU A 62 33.09 16.31 18.39
CA LEU A 62 34.22 17.12 18.82
C LEU A 62 35.34 16.23 19.37
N THR A 63 36.56 16.42 18.87
CA THR A 63 37.76 15.78 19.42
C THR A 63 38.25 16.60 20.61
N ALA A 64 38.08 16.09 21.82
CA ALA A 64 38.68 16.65 23.03
C ALA A 64 39.46 15.54 23.75
N GLY A 65 40.78 15.59 23.65
CA GLY A 65 41.64 14.60 24.30
C GLY A 65 41.81 14.91 25.78
N GLU A 66 41.75 13.86 26.62
CA GLU A 66 42.64 13.61 27.78
C GLU A 66 42.23 12.35 28.57
N PHE A 67 40.96 11.90 28.49
CA PHE A 67 40.43 10.80 29.31
C PHE A 67 39.89 9.62 28.47
N TYR A 68 40.22 8.40 28.89
CA TYR A 68 39.80 7.16 28.22
C TYR A 68 38.27 6.99 28.18
N GLU A 69 37.57 7.48 29.19
CA GLU A 69 36.10 7.45 29.28
C GLU A 69 35.45 8.30 28.18
N PHE A 70 36.12 9.38 27.75
CA PHE A 70 35.64 10.21 26.66
C PHE A 70 35.74 9.46 25.31
N ASP A 71 36.81 8.69 25.09
CA ASP A 71 36.94 7.84 23.90
C ASP A 71 35.85 6.76 23.87
N GLN A 72 35.55 6.12 25.01
CA GLN A 72 34.47 5.15 25.10
C GLN A 72 33.09 5.78 24.82
N PHE A 73 32.87 6.99 25.33
CA PHE A 73 31.66 7.76 25.03
C PHE A 73 31.55 8.06 23.53
N LEU A 74 32.61 8.59 22.91
CA LEU A 74 32.62 8.91 21.47
C LEU A 74 32.42 7.67 20.60
N PHE A 75 33.01 6.53 20.98
CA PHE A 75 32.80 5.25 20.30
C PHE A 75 31.33 4.83 20.34
N THR A 76 30.72 4.85 21.53
CA THR A 76 29.31 4.50 21.71
C THR A 76 28.39 5.51 21.00
N HIS A 77 28.73 6.79 21.07
CA HIS A 77 28.00 7.86 20.40
C HIS A 77 27.95 7.64 18.89
N THR A 78 29.08 7.31 18.27
CA THR A 78 29.17 7.03 16.82
C THR A 78 28.31 5.83 16.43
N GLN A 79 28.22 4.79 17.26
CA GLN A 79 27.33 3.65 16.99
C GLN A 79 25.86 4.04 17.03
N VAL A 80 25.45 4.81 18.04
CA VAL A 80 24.07 5.28 18.17
C VAL A 80 23.73 6.26 17.04
N GLN A 81 24.67 7.11 16.64
CA GLN A 81 24.55 8.03 15.52
C GLN A 81 24.25 7.28 14.21
N ASP A 82 25.07 6.28 13.87
CA ASP A 82 24.90 5.43 12.68
C ASP A 82 23.59 4.64 12.72
N ALA A 83 23.24 4.04 13.87
CA ALA A 83 21.98 3.32 14.04
C ALA A 83 20.75 4.25 13.86
N THR A 84 20.82 5.47 14.38
CA THR A 84 19.74 6.46 14.24
C THR A 84 19.60 6.90 12.79
N PHE A 85 20.72 7.16 12.10
CA PHE A 85 20.71 7.49 10.67
C PHE A 85 20.05 6.39 9.84
N ARG A 86 20.45 5.14 10.03
CA ARG A 86 19.84 3.99 9.34
C ARG A 86 18.35 3.85 9.62
N ASN A 87 17.89 4.13 10.84
CA ASN A 87 16.46 4.06 11.16
C ASN A 87 15.65 5.12 10.38
N VAL A 88 16.18 6.34 10.28
CA VAL A 88 15.52 7.42 9.52
C VAL A 88 15.52 7.09 8.02
N ASP A 89 16.66 6.64 7.49
CA ASP A 89 16.80 6.27 6.08
C ASP A 89 15.86 5.12 5.69
N ASN A 90 15.84 4.03 6.48
CA ASN A 90 14.93 2.91 6.26
C ASN A 90 13.45 3.29 6.38
N TYR A 91 13.11 4.24 7.25
CA TYR A 91 11.73 4.73 7.37
C TYR A 91 11.27 5.41 6.08
N VAL A 92 12.14 6.18 5.45
CA VAL A 92 11.85 6.87 4.18
C VAL A 92 11.68 5.87 3.04
N ASP A 93 12.62 4.94 2.91
CA ASP A 93 12.54 3.86 1.91
C ASP A 93 11.29 3.00 2.09
N GLY A 94 10.99 2.61 3.34
CA GLY A 94 9.80 1.83 3.67
C GLY A 94 8.51 2.57 3.33
N THR A 95 8.47 3.88 3.59
CA THR A 95 7.34 4.75 3.26
C THR A 95 7.13 4.85 1.75
N TYR A 96 8.19 5.04 0.96
CA TYR A 96 8.10 5.01 -0.51
C TYR A 96 7.62 3.67 -1.06
N GLN A 97 8.17 2.56 -0.54
CA GLN A 97 7.77 1.22 -0.93
C GLN A 97 6.30 0.94 -0.58
N PHE A 98 5.86 1.39 0.58
CA PHE A 98 4.46 1.28 1.00
C PHE A 98 3.54 2.06 0.07
N ALA A 99 3.83 3.34 -0.19
CA ALA A 99 3.03 4.18 -1.09
C ALA A 99 2.97 3.59 -2.50
N THR A 100 4.11 3.11 -3.03
CA THR A 100 4.18 2.46 -4.34
C THR A 100 3.37 1.16 -4.38
N SER A 101 3.43 0.36 -3.32
CA SER A 101 2.66 -0.89 -3.23
C SER A 101 1.16 -0.63 -3.17
N ALA A 102 0.74 0.38 -2.40
CA ALA A 102 -0.65 0.81 -2.32
C ALA A 102 -1.18 1.30 -3.69
N GLU A 103 -0.39 2.08 -4.44
CA GLU A 103 -0.69 2.49 -5.82
C GLU A 103 -0.83 1.28 -6.76
N GLN A 104 0.06 0.29 -6.66
CA GLN A 104 -0.01 -0.92 -7.49
C GLN A 104 -1.23 -1.79 -7.17
N ILE A 105 -1.56 -1.95 -5.88
CA ILE A 105 -2.72 -2.74 -5.45
C ILE A 105 -4.00 -2.06 -5.91
N SER A 106 -4.16 -0.77 -5.64
CA SER A 106 -5.33 0.01 -6.05
C SER A 106 -5.54 0.00 -7.58
N ALA A 107 -4.48 0.17 -8.36
CA ALA A 107 -4.54 0.07 -9.82
C ALA A 107 -5.03 -1.31 -10.30
N LYS A 108 -4.57 -2.41 -9.67
CA LYS A 108 -5.03 -3.77 -9.99
C LYS A 108 -6.51 -3.95 -9.68
N TYR A 109 -6.99 -3.48 -8.53
CA TYR A 109 -8.39 -3.58 -8.17
C TYR A 109 -9.28 -2.76 -9.11
N ARG A 110 -8.94 -1.49 -9.38
CA ARG A 110 -9.67 -0.67 -10.36
C ARG A 110 -9.80 -1.36 -11.72
N GLY A 111 -8.73 -1.99 -12.20
CA GLY A 111 -8.74 -2.77 -13.43
C GLY A 111 -9.67 -3.99 -13.37
N SER A 112 -9.64 -4.73 -12.25
CA SER A 112 -10.53 -5.88 -12.01
C SER A 112 -12.00 -5.48 -11.94
N ASP A 113 -12.33 -4.36 -11.30
CA ASP A 113 -13.69 -3.86 -11.18
C ASP A 113 -14.21 -3.35 -12.52
N ALA A 114 -13.39 -2.62 -13.27
CA ALA A 114 -13.73 -2.21 -14.63
C ALA A 114 -14.02 -3.42 -15.54
N PHE A 115 -13.20 -4.47 -15.45
CA PHE A 115 -13.41 -5.71 -16.20
C PHE A 115 -14.68 -6.44 -15.78
N SER A 116 -14.93 -6.55 -14.48
CA SER A 116 -16.12 -7.21 -13.93
C SER A 116 -17.40 -6.46 -14.30
N ARG A 117 -17.40 -5.12 -14.23
CA ARG A 117 -18.51 -4.27 -14.69
C ARG A 117 -18.78 -4.45 -16.18
N ALA A 118 -17.75 -4.54 -17.01
CA ALA A 118 -17.92 -4.82 -18.45
C ALA A 118 -18.56 -6.19 -18.69
N LYS A 119 -18.10 -7.23 -17.98
CA LYS A 119 -18.68 -8.58 -18.09
C LYS A 119 -20.12 -8.65 -17.60
N LEU A 120 -20.45 -7.98 -16.51
CA LEU A 120 -21.82 -7.87 -16.03
C LEU A 120 -22.72 -7.16 -17.04
N SER A 121 -22.25 -6.06 -17.64
CA SER A 121 -22.98 -5.36 -18.71
C SER A 121 -23.22 -6.24 -19.93
N ASP A 122 -22.22 -7.03 -20.35
CA ASP A 122 -22.36 -7.98 -21.46
C ASP A 122 -23.42 -9.06 -21.16
N VAL A 123 -23.40 -9.60 -19.94
CA VAL A 123 -24.36 -10.61 -19.48
C VAL A 123 -25.77 -10.03 -19.37
N ASP A 124 -25.94 -8.84 -18.81
CA ASP A 124 -27.23 -8.16 -18.70
C ASP A 124 -27.81 -7.84 -20.09
N ALA A 125 -26.98 -7.38 -21.03
CA ALA A 125 -27.37 -7.18 -22.42
C ALA A 125 -27.80 -8.50 -23.10
N ALA A 126 -27.05 -9.58 -22.90
CA ALA A 126 -27.39 -10.89 -23.43
C ALA A 126 -28.69 -11.45 -22.82
N PHE A 127 -28.88 -11.26 -21.51
CA PHE A 127 -30.08 -11.68 -20.79
C PHE A 127 -31.34 -10.97 -21.32
N ARG A 128 -31.27 -9.64 -21.49
CA ARG A 128 -32.34 -8.84 -22.11
C ARG A 128 -32.61 -9.27 -23.56
N ALA A 129 -31.56 -9.51 -24.35
CA ALA A 129 -31.71 -9.96 -25.73
C ALA A 129 -32.33 -11.38 -25.85
N SER A 130 -32.14 -12.24 -24.85
CA SER A 130 -32.70 -13.60 -24.81
C SER A 130 -34.17 -13.70 -24.34
N GLY A 131 -34.83 -12.56 -24.07
CA GLY A 131 -36.24 -12.53 -23.70
C GLY A 131 -36.52 -12.69 -22.20
N GLY A 132 -35.55 -12.35 -21.33
CA GLY A 132 -35.79 -12.22 -19.89
C GLY A 132 -36.96 -11.25 -19.60
N PRO A 133 -37.73 -11.46 -18.52
CA PRO A 133 -38.97 -10.72 -18.29
C PRO A 133 -38.71 -9.21 -18.23
N ASN A 134 -39.40 -8.47 -19.11
CA ASN A 134 -39.42 -7.00 -19.09
C ASN A 134 -40.10 -6.53 -17.80
N GLY A 135 -39.32 -6.33 -16.75
CA GLY A 135 -39.78 -5.78 -15.46
C GLY A 135 -40.06 -4.29 -15.58
N SER A 136 -41.32 -3.94 -15.31
CA SER A 136 -41.88 -2.58 -15.21
C SER A 136 -41.45 -1.88 -13.93
#